data_AF-A0A955QD45-F1
#
_entry.id   AF-A0A955QD45-F1
#
_cell.length_a   1.000
_cell.length_b   1.000
_cell.length_c   1.000
_cell.angle_alpha   90.00
_cell.angle_beta   90.00
_cell.angle_gamma   90.00
#
_symmetry.space_group_name_H-M   'P 1'
#
loop_
_entity.id
_entity.type
_entity.pdbx_description
1 polymer ?
#
loop_
_entity_poly.entity_id
_entity_poly.type
_entity_poly.pdbx_seq_one_letter_code
_entity_poly.pdbx_strand_id
1 'polypeptide(L)'
;MKTHEELTEESIKVKEQTLSAYLVENLGFEGGLNESLPGGTPRELMKVGSNTEDDNGRFFNHFHEPVSNRGLLEGTFDSSIDWSLRPKGEQGIRGNWSWNDAREYYYKALTSPAKSDRDTYWGKTFRALGQVMHLLQDAANPSHVRDDLHPFNDGLHDYMEKRSVGSYVSSGIVSPDPSILEQAGAIRSEPFSNLFDRDIYRGGNPGSTLANDVGITEYTNANFYSDDTIGSQSGSASAYPNVSELVPATTIPFGVQYLTLPRLGSPTELKARVAKYTGNQALAKYKLGHLQLDFLAQLQLDDLVYEAYSINLIPRAVGYSAAVLDYFFRGDLRIQGSGQCYEPGLDATQFWVDFTPANPSHYQEGQGFTLYFQDSNGLWVAEDFIPVREGAMRLTGGYTGSPSTVRLAVVYDGPLGPAGAVEARGIVAKAQKITGFIDRCLQ
;
A
#
# COMPACT_ATOMS: atom_id res chain seq x y z
N MET A 1 15.47 8.83 1.71
CA MET A 1 16.66 7.92 1.74
C MET A 1 16.64 6.93 0.58
N LYS A 2 17.80 6.40 0.12
CA LYS A 2 17.88 5.41 -0.98
C LYS A 2 17.06 4.14 -0.70
N THR A 3 16.92 3.77 0.58
CA THR A 3 16.23 2.55 1.02
C THR A 3 14.77 2.49 0.57
N HIS A 4 13.99 3.58 0.69
CA HIS A 4 12.58 3.59 0.26
C HIS A 4 12.42 3.45 -1.25
N GLU A 5 13.34 4.01 -2.04
CA GLU A 5 13.33 3.80 -3.49
C GLU A 5 13.61 2.34 -3.86
N GLU A 6 14.52 1.68 -3.13
CA GLU A 6 14.80 0.25 -3.32
C GLU A 6 13.65 -0.63 -2.86
N LEU A 7 13.03 -0.34 -1.69
CA LEU A 7 11.83 -1.05 -1.22
C LEU A 7 10.67 -0.94 -2.21
N THR A 8 10.44 0.27 -2.74
CA THR A 8 9.41 0.51 -3.75
C THR A 8 9.73 -0.20 -5.07
N GLU A 9 10.99 -0.17 -5.51
CA GLU A 9 11.43 -0.89 -6.71
C GLU A 9 11.22 -2.41 -6.57
N GLU A 10 11.60 -3.01 -5.44
CA GLU A 10 11.35 -4.43 -5.20
C GLU A 10 9.84 -4.73 -5.11
N SER A 11 9.04 -3.85 -4.50
CA SER A 11 7.57 -4.00 -4.44
C SER A 11 6.94 -4.00 -5.82
N ILE A 12 7.41 -3.13 -6.72
CA ILE A 12 6.98 -3.10 -8.12
C ILE A 12 7.38 -4.40 -8.82
N LYS A 13 8.60 -4.92 -8.61
CA LYS A 13 9.06 -6.19 -9.22
C LYS A 13 8.16 -7.37 -8.82
N VAL A 14 7.67 -7.42 -7.57
CA VAL A 14 6.73 -8.48 -7.13
C VAL A 14 5.48 -8.52 -8.02
N LYS A 15 5.02 -7.36 -8.51
CA LYS A 15 3.79 -7.21 -9.30
C LYS A 15 4.04 -6.80 -10.75
N GLU A 16 5.29 -6.83 -11.22
CA GLU A 16 5.66 -6.18 -12.48
C GLU A 16 4.86 -6.74 -13.66
N GLN A 17 4.76 -8.06 -13.76
CA GLN A 17 4.03 -8.70 -14.85
C GLN A 17 2.54 -8.37 -14.80
N THR A 18 1.89 -8.51 -13.64
CA THR A 18 0.44 -8.31 -13.49
C THR A 18 0.06 -6.84 -13.59
N LEU A 19 0.82 -5.95 -12.97
CA LEU A 19 0.61 -4.51 -13.03
C LEU A 19 0.86 -3.98 -14.44
N SER A 20 1.96 -4.35 -15.09
CA SER A 20 2.25 -3.90 -16.46
C SER A 20 1.17 -4.39 -17.44
N ALA A 21 0.76 -5.66 -17.32
CA ALA A 21 -0.37 -6.19 -18.10
C ALA A 21 -1.65 -5.39 -17.83
N TYR A 22 -1.97 -5.08 -16.57
CA TYR A 22 -3.14 -4.28 -16.23
C TYR A 22 -3.08 -2.88 -16.85
N LEU A 23 -1.94 -2.18 -16.76
CA LEU A 23 -1.76 -0.85 -17.33
C LEU A 23 -1.95 -0.87 -18.87
N VAL A 24 -1.39 -1.88 -19.55
CA VAL A 24 -1.52 -2.04 -21.01
C VAL A 24 -2.96 -2.37 -21.38
N GLU A 25 -3.51 -3.44 -20.81
CA GLU A 25 -4.77 -4.05 -21.23
C GLU A 25 -5.99 -3.28 -20.75
N ASN A 26 -5.92 -2.62 -19.60
CA ASN A 26 -7.06 -1.93 -18.99
C ASN A 26 -6.99 -0.42 -19.15
N LEU A 27 -5.80 0.17 -19.22
CA LEU A 27 -5.63 1.62 -19.15
C LEU A 27 -5.02 2.22 -20.44
N GLY A 28 -4.58 1.39 -21.38
CA GLY A 28 -4.05 1.83 -22.67
C GLY A 28 -2.63 2.41 -22.61
N PHE A 29 -1.85 2.01 -21.59
CA PHE A 29 -0.44 2.37 -21.45
C PHE A 29 0.40 1.41 -22.29
N GLU A 30 0.69 1.75 -23.55
CA GLU A 30 1.44 0.87 -24.45
C GLU A 30 2.83 0.49 -23.88
N GLY A 31 3.47 1.41 -23.14
CA GLY A 31 4.72 1.17 -22.42
C GLY A 31 4.58 0.51 -21.04
N GLY A 32 3.37 0.25 -20.57
CA GLY A 32 3.09 -0.27 -19.23
C GLY A 32 3.76 0.58 -18.14
N LEU A 33 4.60 -0.05 -17.31
CA LEU A 33 5.37 0.65 -16.27
C LEU A 33 6.44 1.61 -16.80
N ASN A 34 6.77 1.54 -18.09
CA ASN A 34 7.73 2.41 -18.78
C ASN A 34 7.04 3.47 -19.67
N GLU A 35 5.71 3.63 -19.58
CA GLU A 35 4.99 4.69 -20.28
C GLU A 35 5.56 6.07 -19.93
N SER A 36 5.75 6.93 -20.93
CA SER A 36 6.28 8.27 -20.71
C SER A 36 5.18 9.22 -20.23
N LEU A 37 5.21 9.60 -18.96
CA LEU A 37 4.31 10.61 -18.37
C LEU A 37 5.07 11.90 -18.02
N PRO A 38 4.36 13.02 -17.80
CA PRO A 38 4.93 14.20 -17.18
C PRO A 38 5.62 13.85 -15.85
N GLY A 39 6.93 14.09 -15.78
CA GLY A 39 7.75 13.86 -14.59
C GLY A 39 8.46 12.50 -14.50
N GLY A 40 8.18 11.56 -15.41
CA GLY A 40 8.85 10.26 -15.47
C GLY A 40 7.92 9.12 -15.86
N THR A 41 8.43 7.90 -15.79
CA THR A 41 7.63 6.68 -15.95
C THR A 41 6.82 6.38 -14.68
N PRO A 42 5.73 5.58 -14.76
CA PRO A 42 5.02 5.09 -13.57
C PRO A 42 5.94 4.53 -12.48
N ARG A 43 6.95 3.73 -12.88
CA ARG A 43 7.96 3.16 -11.97
C ARG A 43 8.78 4.25 -11.27
N GLU A 44 9.31 5.21 -12.02
CA GLU A 44 10.12 6.30 -11.47
C GLU A 44 9.30 7.20 -10.54
N LEU A 45 8.06 7.51 -10.91
CA LEU A 45 7.18 8.36 -10.14
C LEU A 45 6.83 7.75 -8.78
N MET A 46 6.56 6.44 -8.71
CA MET A 46 6.37 5.74 -7.43
C MET A 46 7.62 5.83 -6.55
N LYS A 47 8.82 5.64 -7.11
CA LYS A 47 10.07 5.74 -6.34
C LYS A 47 10.32 7.17 -5.83
N VAL A 48 10.13 8.17 -6.68
CA VAL A 48 10.19 9.59 -6.28
C VAL A 48 9.16 9.89 -5.20
N GLY A 49 7.96 9.33 -5.33
CA GLY A 49 6.92 9.43 -4.32
C GLY A 49 7.37 8.92 -2.96
N SER A 50 7.92 7.70 -2.94
CA SER A 50 8.39 7.08 -1.69
C SER A 50 9.58 7.79 -1.06
N ASN A 51 10.47 8.40 -1.85
CA ASN A 51 11.63 9.10 -1.29
C ASN A 51 11.28 10.49 -0.75
N THR A 52 10.26 11.14 -1.32
CA THR A 52 9.85 12.50 -0.93
C THR A 52 8.82 12.54 0.19
N GLU A 53 8.42 11.39 0.75
CA GLU A 53 7.54 11.36 1.92
C GLU A 53 8.30 11.76 3.20
N ASP A 54 9.62 11.54 3.27
CA ASP A 54 10.50 12.00 4.36
C ASP A 54 10.68 13.53 4.43
N ASP A 55 10.19 14.27 3.44
CA ASP A 55 10.53 15.67 3.26
C ASP A 55 9.70 16.60 4.15
N ASN A 56 10.36 17.65 4.68
CA ASN A 56 9.72 18.88 5.17
C ASN A 56 8.63 18.68 6.25
N GLY A 57 8.89 17.81 7.24
CA GLY A 57 8.03 17.63 8.41
C GLY A 57 6.88 16.64 8.21
N ARG A 58 6.73 16.06 7.01
CA ARG A 58 5.79 14.95 6.78
C ARG A 58 6.13 13.74 7.67
N PHE A 59 7.43 13.52 7.91
CA PHE A 59 7.99 12.50 8.82
C PHE A 59 7.38 12.49 10.23
N PHE A 60 6.83 13.59 10.73
CA PHE A 60 6.15 13.59 12.04
C PHE A 60 4.89 12.71 12.06
N ASN A 61 4.32 12.39 10.90
CA ASN A 61 3.13 11.55 10.76
C ASN A 61 3.45 10.13 10.26
N HIS A 62 4.70 9.67 10.34
CA HIS A 62 5.09 8.33 9.87
C HIS A 62 4.88 7.24 10.93
N PHE A 63 4.43 7.63 12.12
CA PHE A 63 4.34 6.75 13.28
C PHE A 63 2.93 6.21 13.48
N HIS A 64 2.82 4.94 13.88
CA HIS A 64 1.57 4.35 14.35
C HIS A 64 1.85 3.26 15.39
N GLU A 65 1.51 3.53 16.64
CA GLU A 65 1.60 2.55 17.72
C GLU A 65 0.29 1.75 17.79
N PRO A 66 0.29 0.45 17.46
CA PRO A 66 -0.95 -0.33 17.28
C PRO A 66 -1.71 -0.61 18.58
N VAL A 67 -1.05 -0.64 19.74
CA VAL A 67 -1.73 -0.95 21.01
C VAL A 67 -2.60 0.23 21.48
N SER A 68 -2.11 1.45 21.31
CA SER A 68 -2.78 2.70 21.66
C SER A 68 -3.46 3.40 20.48
N ASN A 69 -3.24 2.88 19.26
CA ASN A 69 -3.82 3.34 17.99
C ASN A 69 -3.61 4.86 17.79
N ARG A 70 -2.37 5.32 17.96
CA ARG A 70 -2.00 6.74 17.90
C ARG A 70 -0.69 6.97 17.16
N GLY A 71 -0.53 8.19 16.65
CA GLY A 71 0.72 8.68 16.05
C GLY A 71 1.73 9.17 17.08
N LEU A 72 2.75 9.86 16.58
CA LEU A 72 3.91 10.32 17.34
C LEU A 72 3.53 11.33 18.46
N LEU A 73 4.36 11.34 19.51
CA LEU A 73 4.22 12.18 20.70
C LEU A 73 2.85 12.02 21.36
N GLU A 74 2.53 10.77 21.71
CA GLU A 74 1.27 10.41 22.35
C GLU A 74 0.01 10.80 21.55
N GLY A 75 0.10 10.82 20.22
CA GLY A 75 -0.98 11.22 19.31
C GLY A 75 -1.10 12.75 19.12
N THR A 76 -0.04 13.51 19.40
CA THR A 76 0.03 14.93 19.01
C THR A 76 0.00 15.08 17.49
N PHE A 77 0.64 14.16 16.77
CA PHE A 77 0.58 14.05 15.32
C PHE A 77 -0.38 12.94 14.91
N ASP A 78 -0.87 13.03 13.67
CA ASP A 78 -1.69 11.96 13.11
C ASP A 78 -0.91 10.64 13.12
N SER A 79 -1.62 9.53 13.30
CA SER A 79 -1.02 8.24 12.98
C SER A 79 -0.71 8.15 11.48
N SER A 80 0.26 7.33 11.09
CA SER A 80 0.56 7.09 9.67
C SER A 80 -0.64 6.58 8.89
N ILE A 81 -1.54 5.84 9.56
CA ILE A 81 -2.80 5.40 8.95
C ILE A 81 -3.73 6.60 8.70
N ASP A 82 -3.97 7.45 9.70
CA ASP A 82 -4.84 8.62 9.55
C ASP A 82 -4.26 9.63 8.56
N TRP A 83 -2.94 9.83 8.58
CA TRP A 83 -2.21 10.65 7.63
C TRP A 83 -2.37 10.15 6.20
N SER A 84 -2.28 8.84 5.99
CA SER A 84 -2.53 8.21 4.69
C SER A 84 -3.99 8.30 4.26
N LEU A 85 -4.93 8.46 5.18
CA LEU A 85 -6.37 8.53 4.90
C LEU A 85 -6.93 9.96 4.99
N ARG A 86 -6.08 10.98 5.16
CA ARG A 86 -6.51 12.39 5.20
C ARG A 86 -7.43 12.70 4.01
N PRO A 87 -8.51 13.48 4.23
CA PRO A 87 -9.37 13.87 3.13
C PRO A 87 -8.59 14.63 2.04
N LYS A 88 -9.15 14.63 0.84
CA LYS A 88 -8.52 15.20 -0.35
C LYS A 88 -8.10 16.65 -0.10
N GLY A 89 -6.83 16.94 -0.34
CA GLY A 89 -6.30 18.30 -0.17
C GLY A 89 -5.93 18.70 1.26
N GLU A 90 -6.10 17.82 2.26
CA GLU A 90 -5.94 18.17 3.67
C GLU A 90 -4.56 17.85 4.26
N GLN A 91 -3.68 17.14 3.55
CA GLN A 91 -2.32 16.93 4.02
C GLN A 91 -1.52 18.24 4.05
N GLY A 92 -1.71 19.12 3.06
CA GLY A 92 -1.26 20.52 3.03
C GLY A 92 0.25 20.77 2.97
N ILE A 93 1.09 19.82 3.40
CA ILE A 93 2.53 19.95 3.52
C ILE A 93 3.22 19.40 2.27
N ARG A 94 3.71 20.32 1.41
CA ARG A 94 4.38 20.03 0.13
C ARG A 94 3.58 19.13 -0.82
N GLY A 95 2.27 19.33 -0.81
CA GLY A 95 1.33 18.64 -1.67
C GLY A 95 0.45 17.67 -0.89
N ASN A 96 -0.44 17.04 -1.63
CA ASN A 96 -1.50 16.19 -1.10
C ASN A 96 -1.38 14.84 -1.81
N TRP A 97 -1.02 13.82 -1.04
CA TRP A 97 -0.58 12.51 -1.50
C TRP A 97 -1.20 11.38 -0.66
N SER A 98 -2.32 11.66 0.04
CA SER A 98 -3.04 10.63 0.78
C SER A 98 -3.63 9.59 -0.18
N TRP A 99 -4.07 8.46 0.36
CA TRP A 99 -4.88 7.47 -0.36
C TRP A 99 -6.06 8.12 -1.08
N ASN A 100 -6.77 9.01 -0.38
CA ASN A 100 -7.92 9.72 -0.95
C ASN A 100 -7.53 10.68 -2.08
N ASP A 101 -6.39 11.36 -1.97
CA ASP A 101 -5.83 12.15 -3.07
C ASP A 101 -5.43 11.25 -4.26
N ALA A 102 -4.82 10.09 -4.00
CA ALA A 102 -4.43 9.13 -5.03
C ALA A 102 -5.66 8.64 -5.83
N ARG A 103 -6.77 8.32 -5.15
CA ARG A 103 -8.03 7.94 -5.81
C ARG A 103 -8.61 9.09 -6.65
N GLU A 104 -8.55 10.32 -6.15
CA GLU A 104 -8.98 11.51 -6.90
C GLU A 104 -8.11 11.76 -8.14
N TYR A 105 -6.79 11.65 -8.00
CA TYR A 105 -5.88 11.79 -9.13
C TYR A 105 -6.14 10.70 -10.16
N TYR A 106 -6.34 9.46 -9.74
CA TYR A 106 -6.65 8.37 -10.65
C TYR A 106 -7.95 8.61 -11.41
N TYR A 107 -9.02 9.02 -10.72
CA TYR A 107 -10.28 9.41 -11.37
C TYR A 107 -10.06 10.50 -12.42
N LYS A 108 -9.32 11.56 -12.09
CA LYS A 108 -9.03 12.65 -13.04
C LYS A 108 -8.13 12.21 -14.19
N ALA A 109 -7.22 11.28 -13.94
CA ALA A 109 -6.35 10.69 -14.94
C ALA A 109 -7.14 9.89 -15.99
N LEU A 110 -8.28 9.34 -15.60
CA LEU A 110 -9.19 8.62 -16.49
C LEU A 110 -10.16 9.55 -17.23
N THR A 111 -10.63 10.62 -16.57
CA THR A 111 -11.85 11.34 -17.00
C THR A 111 -11.62 12.76 -17.50
N SER A 112 -10.44 13.36 -17.27
CA SER A 112 -10.19 14.75 -17.71
C SER A 112 -10.31 14.87 -19.24
N PRO A 113 -10.93 15.94 -19.77
CA PRO A 113 -11.15 16.07 -21.21
C PRO A 113 -9.86 16.04 -22.04
N ALA A 114 -8.88 16.85 -21.66
CA ALA A 114 -7.61 16.97 -22.38
C ALA A 114 -6.64 15.86 -21.99
N LYS A 115 -5.94 15.28 -22.98
CA LYS A 115 -4.93 14.24 -22.72
C LYS A 115 -3.79 14.75 -21.83
N SER A 116 -3.35 15.98 -22.03
CA SER A 116 -2.29 16.59 -21.21
C SER A 116 -2.65 16.63 -19.72
N ASP A 117 -3.91 16.89 -19.40
CA ASP A 117 -4.39 16.92 -18.01
C ASP A 117 -4.45 15.50 -17.46
N ARG A 118 -4.98 14.54 -18.23
CA ARG A 118 -4.98 13.12 -17.86
C ARG A 118 -3.58 12.60 -17.57
N ASP A 119 -2.62 12.85 -18.45
CA ASP A 119 -1.23 12.41 -18.27
C ASP A 119 -0.60 13.04 -17.01
N THR A 120 -0.93 14.31 -16.72
CA THR A 120 -0.47 14.98 -15.49
C THR A 120 -1.06 14.31 -14.24
N TYR A 121 -2.34 13.95 -14.26
CA TYR A 121 -2.98 13.26 -13.15
C TYR A 121 -2.53 11.81 -13.00
N TRP A 122 -2.17 11.13 -14.10
CA TRP A 122 -1.48 9.85 -14.04
C TRP A 122 -0.13 9.98 -13.32
N GLY A 123 0.63 11.02 -13.66
CA GLY A 123 1.87 11.36 -12.97
C GLY A 123 1.67 11.50 -11.45
N LYS A 124 0.64 12.23 -11.04
CA LYS A 124 0.27 12.39 -9.62
C LYS A 124 -0.21 11.11 -8.96
N THR A 125 -0.94 10.26 -9.68
CA THR A 125 -1.44 8.98 -9.17
C THR A 125 -0.29 8.06 -8.77
N PHE A 126 0.65 7.81 -9.69
CA PHE A 126 1.80 6.96 -9.42
C PHE A 126 2.73 7.56 -8.35
N ARG A 127 2.91 8.88 -8.36
CA ARG A 127 3.62 9.55 -7.27
C ARG A 127 2.96 9.24 -5.93
N ALA A 128 1.67 9.55 -5.76
CA ALA A 128 0.91 9.35 -4.53
C ALA A 128 1.00 7.90 -4.00
N LEU A 129 0.94 6.90 -4.89
CA LEU A 129 1.13 5.50 -4.50
C LEU A 129 2.51 5.24 -3.86
N GLY A 130 3.55 5.93 -4.33
CA GLY A 130 4.86 5.96 -3.69
C GLY A 130 4.83 6.49 -2.27
N GLN A 131 4.19 7.63 -2.03
CA GLN A 131 4.02 8.19 -0.68
C GLN A 131 3.25 7.23 0.25
N VAL A 132 2.20 6.60 -0.26
CA VAL A 132 1.40 5.62 0.51
C VAL A 132 2.25 4.38 0.86
N MET A 133 3.00 3.84 -0.10
CA MET A 133 3.88 2.69 0.14
C MET A 133 4.99 3.01 1.15
N HIS A 134 5.52 4.24 1.14
CA HIS A 134 6.51 4.69 2.12
C HIS A 134 6.03 4.51 3.56
N LEU A 135 4.78 4.89 3.87
CA LEU A 135 4.25 4.75 5.23
C LEU A 135 4.17 3.28 5.69
N LEU A 136 3.88 2.34 4.78
CA LEU A 136 3.95 0.90 5.08
C LEU A 136 5.37 0.39 5.27
N GLN A 137 6.33 0.98 4.55
CA GLN A 137 7.75 0.66 4.69
C GLN A 137 8.26 1.13 6.06
N ASP A 138 7.86 2.32 6.50
CA ASP A 138 8.14 2.83 7.85
C ASP A 138 7.47 1.99 8.93
N ALA A 139 6.25 1.48 8.69
CA ALA A 139 5.60 0.53 9.60
C ALA A 139 6.36 -0.82 9.76
N ALA A 140 7.36 -1.07 8.92
CA ALA A 140 8.34 -2.16 9.07
C ALA A 140 9.64 -1.73 9.76
N ASN A 141 9.65 -0.60 10.47
CA ASN A 141 10.71 -0.18 11.38
C ASN A 141 10.14 -0.12 12.81
N PRO A 142 10.78 -0.78 13.80
CA PRO A 142 10.32 -0.75 15.19
C PRO A 142 10.15 0.65 15.76
N SER A 143 10.97 1.61 15.36
CA SER A 143 10.88 2.97 15.88
C SER A 143 9.58 3.69 15.50
N HIS A 144 9.14 3.50 14.25
CA HIS A 144 7.91 4.09 13.73
C HIS A 144 6.63 3.49 14.33
N VAL A 145 6.73 2.34 14.98
CA VAL A 145 5.56 1.67 15.57
C VAL A 145 5.57 1.65 17.10
N ARG A 146 6.50 2.38 17.71
CA ARG A 146 6.71 2.41 19.18
C ARG A 146 6.75 3.82 19.75
N ASP A 147 6.28 4.82 19.00
CA ASP A 147 6.29 6.23 19.40
C ASP A 147 7.71 6.70 19.77
N ASP A 148 8.71 6.22 19.01
CA ASP A 148 10.12 6.44 19.29
C ASP A 148 10.69 7.59 18.45
N LEU A 149 10.73 8.78 19.03
CA LEU A 149 11.30 9.95 18.35
C LEU A 149 12.84 9.84 18.31
N HIS A 150 13.40 9.57 17.13
CA HIS A 150 14.84 9.46 16.87
C HIS A 150 15.37 10.57 15.94
N PRO A 151 15.56 11.80 16.44
CA PRO A 151 16.13 12.89 15.63
C PRO A 151 17.65 12.72 15.44
N PHE A 152 18.29 11.87 16.26
CA PHE A 152 19.72 11.59 16.24
C PHE A 152 19.95 10.10 16.48
N ASN A 153 20.69 9.43 15.58
CA ASN A 153 20.91 7.97 15.55
C ASN A 153 19.64 7.17 15.29
N ASP A 154 19.52 6.66 14.06
CA ASP A 154 18.39 5.85 13.63
C ASP A 154 18.93 4.48 13.24
N GLY A 155 18.98 3.56 14.21
CA GLY A 155 19.82 2.38 14.13
C GLY A 155 19.51 1.49 12.92
N LEU A 156 18.23 1.14 12.73
CA LEU A 156 17.81 0.31 11.60
C LEU A 156 17.93 1.05 10.26
N HIS A 157 17.60 2.35 10.20
CA HIS A 157 17.77 3.11 8.94
C HIS A 157 19.24 3.27 8.56
N ASP A 158 20.12 3.66 9.51
CA ASP A 158 21.56 3.82 9.30
C ASP A 158 22.23 2.49 8.90
N TYR A 159 21.69 1.39 9.42
CA TYR A 159 22.11 0.04 9.07
C TYR A 159 21.70 -0.32 7.64
N MET A 160 20.47 0.00 7.25
CA MET A 160 19.92 -0.30 5.92
C MET A 160 20.46 0.63 4.82
N GLU A 161 20.82 1.88 5.13
CA GLU A 161 21.41 2.83 4.16
C GLU A 161 22.70 2.28 3.51
N LYS A 162 23.42 1.42 4.25
CA LYS A 162 24.69 0.82 3.81
C LYS A 162 24.51 -0.52 3.08
N ARG A 163 23.27 -0.96 2.86
CA ARG A 163 22.93 -2.28 2.32
C ARG A 163 21.92 -2.15 1.19
N SER A 164 21.75 -3.22 0.42
CA SER A 164 20.71 -3.26 -0.61
C SER A 164 19.50 -4.03 -0.12
N VAL A 165 18.32 -3.52 -0.39
CA VAL A 165 17.06 -4.24 -0.11
C VAL A 165 17.04 -5.61 -0.82
N GLY A 166 17.59 -5.66 -2.04
CA GLY A 166 17.68 -6.87 -2.86
C GLY A 166 18.34 -8.07 -2.16
N SER A 167 19.27 -7.85 -1.22
CA SER A 167 19.91 -8.96 -0.49
C SER A 167 18.95 -9.70 0.42
N TYR A 168 17.95 -9.01 0.97
CA TYR A 168 17.00 -9.57 1.94
C TYR A 168 15.79 -10.25 1.29
N VAL A 169 15.42 -9.83 0.08
CA VAL A 169 14.25 -10.38 -0.63
C VAL A 169 14.59 -11.57 -1.54
N SER A 170 15.88 -11.85 -1.74
CA SER A 170 16.37 -12.95 -2.59
C SER A 170 15.86 -14.34 -2.15
N SER A 171 15.56 -14.52 -0.87
CA SER A 171 15.06 -15.77 -0.30
C SER A 171 13.53 -15.88 -0.28
N GLY A 172 12.82 -14.87 -0.78
CA GLY A 172 11.37 -14.81 -0.83
C GLY A 172 10.80 -13.52 -0.25
N ILE A 173 9.57 -13.21 -0.66
CA ILE A 173 8.76 -12.10 -0.16
C ILE A 173 7.73 -12.64 0.82
N VAL A 174 7.42 -11.88 1.86
CA VAL A 174 6.36 -12.21 2.81
C VAL A 174 5.20 -11.24 2.61
N SER A 175 4.22 -11.65 1.82
CA SER A 175 3.00 -10.88 1.57
C SER A 175 1.93 -11.13 2.63
N PRO A 176 1.05 -10.15 2.89
CA PRO A 176 -0.13 -10.38 3.71
C PRO A 176 -1.07 -11.40 3.05
N ASP A 177 -1.89 -12.06 3.85
CA ASP A 177 -3.04 -12.80 3.34
C ASP A 177 -3.99 -11.81 2.63
N PRO A 178 -4.37 -12.04 1.35
CA PRO A 178 -5.27 -11.13 0.64
C PRO A 178 -6.60 -10.88 1.35
N SER A 179 -7.06 -11.80 2.23
CA SER A 179 -8.32 -11.65 2.96
C SER A 179 -8.37 -10.40 3.84
N ILE A 180 -7.23 -9.83 4.24
CA ILE A 180 -7.21 -8.60 5.05
C ILE A 180 -7.80 -7.39 4.30
N LEU A 181 -7.80 -7.44 2.96
CA LEU A 181 -8.33 -6.40 2.09
C LEU A 181 -9.80 -6.65 1.69
N GLU A 182 -10.36 -7.80 2.08
CA GLU A 182 -11.73 -8.22 1.79
C GLU A 182 -12.70 -7.98 2.97
N GLN A 183 -12.32 -7.11 3.89
CA GLN A 183 -13.14 -6.72 5.04
C GLN A 183 -12.86 -5.27 5.44
N ALA A 184 -13.85 -4.59 6.02
CA ALA A 184 -13.60 -3.30 6.66
C ALA A 184 -12.53 -3.44 7.74
N GLY A 185 -11.76 -2.37 7.92
CA GLY A 185 -10.89 -2.28 9.08
C GLY A 185 -11.71 -2.12 10.36
N ALA A 186 -11.15 -2.64 11.44
CA ALA A 186 -11.83 -2.65 12.74
C ALA A 186 -12.04 -1.24 13.30
N ILE A 187 -11.07 -0.35 13.06
CA ILE A 187 -11.07 1.04 13.55
C ILE A 187 -11.41 2.02 12.42
N ARG A 188 -10.80 1.81 11.23
CA ARG A 188 -10.99 2.62 10.03
C ARG A 188 -11.73 1.77 9.00
N SER A 189 -12.73 2.33 8.35
CA SER A 189 -13.63 1.54 7.49
C SER A 189 -12.95 1.09 6.19
N GLU A 190 -11.87 1.75 5.80
CA GLU A 190 -11.10 1.48 4.59
C GLU A 190 -10.28 0.19 4.74
N PRO A 191 -10.52 -0.86 3.93
CA PRO A 191 -9.77 -2.12 4.02
C PRO A 191 -8.25 -1.96 3.84
N PHE A 192 -7.83 -0.95 3.08
CA PHE A 192 -6.42 -0.57 2.94
C PHE A 192 -5.72 -0.38 4.31
N SER A 193 -6.42 0.16 5.31
CA SER A 193 -5.86 0.37 6.65
C SER A 193 -5.44 -0.93 7.34
N ASN A 194 -6.03 -2.07 6.98
CA ASN A 194 -5.68 -3.39 7.52
C ASN A 194 -4.26 -3.83 7.16
N LEU A 195 -3.65 -3.24 6.13
CA LEU A 195 -2.23 -3.47 5.84
C LEU A 195 -1.33 -2.93 6.95
N PHE A 196 -1.74 -1.83 7.60
CA PHE A 196 -1.02 -1.26 8.74
C PHE A 196 -1.40 -1.96 10.02
N ASP A 197 -2.69 -2.00 10.33
CA ASP A 197 -3.21 -2.44 11.63
C ASP A 197 -4.62 -3.01 11.48
N ARG A 198 -4.80 -4.28 11.85
CA ARG A 198 -6.10 -4.97 11.88
C ARG A 198 -6.76 -4.93 13.24
N ASP A 199 -6.11 -4.34 14.24
CA ASP A 199 -6.56 -4.28 15.63
C ASP A 199 -6.74 -5.69 16.25
N ILE A 200 -5.90 -6.64 15.84
CA ILE A 200 -5.83 -8.02 16.35
C ILE A 200 -4.95 -8.06 17.60
N TYR A 201 -3.84 -7.32 17.60
CA TYR A 201 -2.88 -7.25 18.69
C TYR A 201 -3.04 -5.94 19.47
N ARG A 202 -3.66 -6.06 20.64
CA ARG A 202 -3.85 -4.97 21.62
C ARG A 202 -2.93 -5.08 22.84
N GLY A 203 -1.70 -5.57 22.64
CA GLY A 203 -0.70 -5.70 23.71
C GLY A 203 -0.79 -6.97 24.57
N GLY A 204 -1.66 -7.93 24.23
CA GLY A 204 -1.90 -9.14 25.05
C GLY A 204 -1.12 -10.39 24.60
N ASN A 205 -1.46 -10.93 23.43
CA ASN A 205 -0.89 -12.16 22.90
C ASN A 205 -0.02 -11.85 21.66
N PRO A 206 1.31 -11.71 21.78
CA PRO A 206 2.17 -11.38 20.65
C PRO A 206 2.25 -12.51 19.62
N GLY A 207 1.84 -13.74 19.98
CA GLY A 207 1.81 -14.86 19.06
C GLY A 207 0.77 -14.71 17.94
N SER A 208 -0.27 -13.88 18.12
CA SER A 208 -1.27 -13.62 17.07
C SER A 208 -0.69 -12.84 15.89
N THR A 209 0.44 -12.15 16.07
CA THR A 209 1.04 -11.33 15.01
C THR A 209 1.91 -12.15 14.04
N LEU A 210 2.12 -13.44 14.30
CA LEU A 210 2.91 -14.30 13.40
C LEU A 210 2.13 -14.79 12.18
N ALA A 211 0.80 -14.68 12.22
CA ALA A 211 -0.04 -15.00 11.08
C ALA A 211 0.17 -13.97 9.96
N ASN A 212 -0.11 -14.36 8.72
CA ASN A 212 0.01 -13.45 7.58
C ASN A 212 -1.22 -12.55 7.40
N ASP A 213 -2.26 -12.77 8.20
CA ASP A 213 -3.45 -11.93 8.22
C ASP A 213 -3.37 -10.92 9.38
N VAL A 214 -2.25 -10.24 9.56
CA VAL A 214 -2.11 -9.18 10.58
C VAL A 214 -1.59 -7.89 9.93
N GLY A 215 -1.85 -6.73 10.53
CA GLY A 215 -1.22 -5.50 10.12
C GLY A 215 0.29 -5.52 10.37
N ILE A 216 1.06 -4.87 9.50
CA ILE A 216 2.53 -4.86 9.63
C ILE A 216 2.98 -4.13 10.91
N THR A 217 2.25 -3.11 11.38
CA THR A 217 2.57 -2.39 12.60
C THR A 217 2.48 -3.29 13.83
N GLU A 218 1.47 -4.16 13.89
CA GLU A 218 1.25 -5.13 14.95
C GLU A 218 2.37 -6.17 15.01
N TYR A 219 2.77 -6.71 13.85
CA TYR A 219 3.93 -7.61 13.75
C TYR A 219 5.21 -6.93 14.22
N THR A 220 5.48 -5.73 13.72
CA THR A 220 6.72 -5.01 14.06
C THR A 220 6.77 -4.67 15.56
N ASN A 221 5.69 -4.08 16.10
CA ASN A 221 5.60 -3.66 17.51
C ASN A 221 5.73 -4.83 18.49
N ALA A 222 5.05 -5.95 18.23
CA ALA A 222 5.03 -7.10 19.15
C ALA A 222 6.35 -7.89 19.20
N ASN A 223 7.23 -7.73 18.21
CA ASN A 223 8.36 -8.64 17.99
C ASN A 223 9.74 -7.98 18.09
N PHE A 224 9.83 -6.65 18.01
CA PHE A 224 11.11 -5.96 17.94
C PHE A 224 11.14 -4.73 18.85
N TYR A 225 12.30 -4.49 19.47
CA TYR A 225 12.57 -3.24 20.16
C TYR A 225 13.02 -2.15 19.18
N SER A 226 12.74 -0.89 19.50
CA SER A 226 13.42 0.26 18.88
C SER A 226 14.57 0.74 19.77
N ASP A 227 15.43 1.61 19.25
CA ASP A 227 16.67 2.03 19.89
C ASP A 227 16.47 2.68 21.26
N ASP A 228 15.50 3.59 21.42
CA ASP A 228 15.30 4.32 22.67
C ASP A 228 14.16 3.73 23.53
N THR A 229 13.42 2.73 23.04
CA THR A 229 12.30 2.11 23.77
C THR A 229 12.60 0.72 24.35
N ILE A 230 13.85 0.24 24.31
CA ILE A 230 14.23 -1.02 24.94
C ILE A 230 13.89 -0.96 26.44
N GLY A 231 12.88 -1.71 26.86
CA GLY A 231 12.47 -1.77 28.26
C GLY A 231 11.64 -0.59 28.80
N SER A 232 11.08 0.26 27.93
CA SER A 232 10.22 1.42 28.25
C SER A 232 10.92 2.57 28.99
N GLN A 233 11.35 3.60 28.26
CA GLN A 233 11.58 4.94 28.82
C GLN A 233 10.67 6.05 28.27
N SER A 234 9.75 5.75 27.36
CA SER A 234 8.85 6.75 26.76
C SER A 234 7.38 6.32 26.85
N GLY A 235 6.75 6.48 28.03
CA GLY A 235 5.30 6.70 28.23
C GLY A 235 4.28 5.59 27.89
N SER A 236 4.54 4.72 26.92
CA SER A 236 3.68 3.59 26.53
C SER A 236 4.45 2.29 26.79
N ALA A 237 4.13 1.61 27.87
CA ALA A 237 4.70 0.30 28.15
C ALA A 237 4.15 -0.73 27.15
N SER A 238 4.74 -0.77 25.94
CA SER A 238 4.57 -1.91 25.04
C SER A 238 4.98 -3.18 25.79
N ALA A 239 4.02 -4.06 26.06
CA ALA A 239 4.21 -5.24 26.90
C ALA A 239 5.22 -6.25 26.32
N TYR A 240 5.49 -6.14 25.01
CA TYR A 240 6.35 -7.03 24.25
C TYR A 240 7.34 -6.28 23.33
N PRO A 241 8.48 -6.91 22.97
CA PRO A 241 8.98 -8.15 23.55
C PRO A 241 9.29 -8.00 25.05
N ASN A 242 8.96 -9.02 25.87
CA ASN A 242 9.23 -8.99 27.30
C ASN A 242 10.56 -9.70 27.60
N VAL A 243 11.32 -9.24 28.60
CA VAL A 243 12.56 -9.94 29.01
C VAL A 243 12.31 -11.40 29.39
N SER A 244 11.14 -11.72 29.97
CA SER A 244 10.82 -13.06 30.48
C SER A 244 10.64 -14.12 29.39
N GLU A 245 10.41 -13.73 28.14
CA GLU A 245 10.29 -14.64 26.99
C GLU A 245 11.58 -14.77 26.18
N LEU A 246 12.56 -13.92 26.44
CA LEU A 246 13.83 -13.96 25.75
C LEU A 246 14.63 -15.17 26.22
N VAL A 247 15.43 -15.75 25.32
CA VAL A 247 16.36 -16.85 25.63
C VAL A 247 17.75 -16.57 25.05
N PRO A 248 18.85 -16.97 25.71
CA PRO A 248 20.19 -16.68 25.20
C PRO A 248 20.48 -17.43 23.89
N ALA A 249 21.14 -16.75 22.95
CA ALA A 249 21.64 -17.36 21.73
C ALA A 249 22.71 -18.43 22.04
N THR A 250 22.71 -19.52 21.26
CA THR A 250 23.56 -20.70 21.53
C THR A 250 24.66 -20.96 20.50
N THR A 251 24.74 -20.19 19.41
CA THR A 251 25.77 -20.33 18.35
C THR A 251 27.02 -19.45 18.54
N ILE A 252 28.21 -20.02 18.28
CA ILE A 252 29.54 -19.36 18.24
C ILE A 252 29.79 -18.78 16.82
N PRO A 253 30.42 -17.59 16.65
CA PRO A 253 31.30 -16.86 17.58
C PRO A 253 30.58 -15.91 18.55
N PHE A 254 29.28 -15.74 18.37
CA PHE A 254 28.49 -14.71 19.06
C PHE A 254 27.83 -15.22 20.36
N GLY A 255 28.22 -16.41 20.82
CA GLY A 255 27.61 -17.13 21.93
C GLY A 255 27.56 -16.33 23.24
N VAL A 256 26.53 -16.64 24.03
CA VAL A 256 26.03 -15.98 25.24
C VAL A 256 25.57 -14.53 25.08
N GLN A 257 26.21 -13.62 24.36
CA GLN A 257 25.94 -12.15 24.44
C GLN A 257 24.64 -11.64 23.80
N TYR A 258 23.88 -12.49 23.10
CA TYR A 258 22.64 -12.09 22.43
C TYR A 258 21.45 -12.81 23.03
N LEU A 259 20.32 -12.11 23.04
CA LEU A 259 19.02 -12.62 23.37
C LEU A 259 18.23 -12.87 22.09
N THR A 260 17.52 -13.99 22.08
CA THR A 260 16.66 -14.41 20.99
C THR A 260 15.23 -14.52 21.48
N LEU A 261 14.31 -14.36 20.54
CA LEU A 261 12.89 -14.43 20.76
C LEU A 261 12.36 -15.74 20.16
N PRO A 262 11.99 -16.74 20.97
CA PRO A 262 11.66 -18.09 20.49
C PRO A 262 10.56 -18.15 19.42
N ARG A 263 9.66 -17.17 19.41
CA ARG A 263 8.57 -17.11 18.43
C ARG A 263 9.02 -16.69 17.02
N LEU A 264 10.21 -16.10 16.88
CA LEU A 264 10.82 -15.75 15.60
C LEU A 264 11.76 -16.84 15.06
N GLY A 265 12.14 -17.81 15.90
CA GLY A 265 13.01 -18.90 15.49
C GLY A 265 13.76 -19.56 16.64
N SER A 266 14.61 -20.53 16.28
CA SER A 266 15.49 -21.21 17.23
C SER A 266 16.58 -20.27 17.77
N PRO A 267 17.08 -20.45 19.01
CA PRO A 267 18.19 -19.69 19.56
C PRO A 267 19.53 -19.80 18.80
N THR A 268 19.59 -20.68 17.80
CA THR A 268 20.72 -20.85 16.88
C THR A 268 20.60 -19.99 15.62
N GLU A 269 19.44 -19.40 15.36
CA GLU A 269 19.14 -18.68 14.12
C GLU A 269 19.37 -17.18 14.29
N LEU A 270 20.01 -16.55 13.29
CA LEU A 270 20.27 -15.11 13.29
C LEU A 270 18.96 -14.30 13.36
N LYS A 271 17.95 -14.68 12.56
CA LYS A 271 16.64 -14.02 12.50
C LYS A 271 15.89 -13.93 13.83
N ALA A 272 16.25 -14.75 14.82
CA ALA A 272 15.58 -14.76 16.11
C ALA A 272 16.17 -13.74 17.10
N ARG A 273 17.29 -13.08 16.78
CA ARG A 273 17.96 -12.13 17.69
C ARG A 273 17.17 -10.83 17.81
N VAL A 274 17.02 -10.36 19.05
CA VAL A 274 16.27 -9.13 19.35
C VAL A 274 16.99 -8.14 20.25
N ALA A 275 18.04 -8.57 20.96
CA ALA A 275 18.87 -7.67 21.73
C ALA A 275 20.25 -8.28 21.97
N LYS A 276 21.23 -7.42 22.17
CA LYS A 276 22.52 -7.74 22.76
C LYS A 276 22.53 -7.25 24.20
N TYR A 277 23.23 -7.93 25.10
CA TYR A 277 23.47 -7.39 26.43
C TYR A 277 24.97 -7.14 26.66
N THR A 278 25.28 -6.16 27.50
CA THR A 278 26.67 -5.77 27.80
C THR A 278 27.14 -6.30 29.16
N GLY A 279 28.29 -7.00 29.15
CA GLY A 279 29.00 -7.42 30.36
C GLY A 279 28.50 -8.69 31.05
N ASN A 280 29.37 -9.30 31.86
CA ASN A 280 29.09 -10.56 32.57
C ASN A 280 28.03 -10.43 33.67
N GLN A 281 27.84 -9.22 34.20
CA GLN A 281 26.80 -8.95 35.21
C GLN A 281 25.39 -9.03 34.61
N ALA A 282 25.20 -8.61 33.36
CA ALA A 282 23.92 -8.72 32.67
C ALA A 282 23.52 -10.19 32.50
N LEU A 283 24.46 -11.05 32.08
CA LEU A 283 24.25 -12.49 31.99
C LEU A 283 23.90 -13.11 33.35
N ALA A 284 24.56 -12.68 34.43
CA ALA A 284 24.24 -13.15 35.78
C ALA A 284 22.84 -12.70 36.22
N LYS A 285 22.47 -11.43 35.98
CA LYS A 285 21.13 -10.88 36.30
C LYS A 285 20.03 -11.62 35.52
N TYR A 286 20.25 -11.87 34.24
CA TYR A 286 19.35 -12.66 33.40
C TYR A 286 19.17 -14.08 33.97
N LYS A 287 20.26 -14.77 34.34
CA LYS A 287 20.21 -16.13 34.90
C LYS A 287 19.65 -16.21 36.33
N LEU A 288 19.71 -15.12 37.11
CA LEU A 288 19.27 -15.06 38.52
C LEU A 288 17.79 -14.68 38.71
N GLY A 289 17.01 -14.55 37.64
CA GLY A 289 15.55 -14.50 37.74
C GLY A 289 14.90 -13.11 37.72
N HIS A 290 15.34 -12.21 36.82
CA HIS A 290 14.56 -11.04 36.37
C HIS A 290 14.44 -9.85 37.34
N LEU A 291 15.54 -9.35 37.91
CA LEU A 291 15.57 -7.97 38.42
C LEU A 291 15.52 -7.01 37.20
N GLN A 292 14.29 -6.66 36.80
CA GLN A 292 13.92 -6.26 35.44
C GLN A 292 14.50 -4.92 34.96
N LEU A 293 14.53 -3.89 35.82
CA LEU A 293 14.93 -2.53 35.41
C LEU A 293 16.41 -2.41 35.07
N ASP A 294 17.28 -2.95 35.94
CA ASP A 294 18.73 -2.90 35.76
C ASP A 294 19.21 -3.67 34.53
N PHE A 295 18.51 -4.72 34.14
CA PHE A 295 18.89 -5.56 33.01
C PHE A 295 18.48 -4.94 31.67
N LEU A 296 17.30 -4.30 31.62
CA LEU A 296 16.81 -3.60 30.43
C LEU A 296 17.77 -2.49 30.00
N ALA A 297 18.29 -1.71 30.95
CA ALA A 297 19.30 -0.68 30.69
C ALA A 297 20.66 -1.20 30.18
N GLN A 298 20.87 -2.53 30.20
CA GLN A 298 22.08 -3.18 29.70
C GLN A 298 21.90 -3.79 28.30
N LEU A 299 20.68 -3.76 27.77
CA LEU A 299 20.35 -4.20 26.44
C LEU A 299 20.70 -3.11 25.41
N GLN A 300 21.12 -3.55 24.23
CA GLN A 300 21.51 -2.70 23.11
C GLN A 300 21.10 -3.36 21.80
N LEU A 301 20.87 -2.54 20.78
CA LEU A 301 20.77 -2.97 19.39
C LEU A 301 22.12 -2.69 18.71
N ASP A 302 22.58 -3.63 17.89
CA ASP A 302 23.78 -3.48 17.08
C ASP A 302 23.56 -4.07 15.69
N ASP A 303 24.55 -3.95 14.80
CA ASP A 303 24.49 -4.45 13.42
C ASP A 303 23.99 -5.91 13.29
N LEU A 304 24.27 -6.79 14.25
CA LEU A 304 23.79 -8.18 14.19
C LEU A 304 22.33 -8.32 14.61
N VAL A 305 21.84 -7.42 15.46
CA VAL A 305 20.40 -7.31 15.77
C VAL A 305 19.66 -6.66 14.60
N TYR A 306 20.19 -5.58 14.01
CA TYR A 306 19.56 -4.97 12.83
C TYR A 306 19.58 -5.89 11.60
N GLU A 307 20.61 -6.73 11.43
CA GLU A 307 20.61 -7.82 10.43
C GLU A 307 19.45 -8.77 10.67
N ALA A 308 19.26 -9.22 11.92
CA ALA A 308 18.16 -10.08 12.30
C ALA A 308 16.79 -9.44 12.04
N TYR A 309 16.64 -8.15 12.36
CA TYR A 309 15.43 -7.38 12.06
C TYR A 309 15.19 -7.31 10.56
N SER A 310 16.22 -6.98 9.78
CA SER A 310 16.12 -6.83 8.33
C SER A 310 15.69 -8.12 7.62
N ILE A 311 16.18 -9.28 8.08
CA ILE A 311 15.75 -10.61 7.59
C ILE A 311 14.23 -10.82 7.76
N ASN A 312 13.63 -10.26 8.81
CA ASN A 312 12.20 -10.41 9.11
C ASN A 312 11.34 -9.31 8.50
N LEU A 313 11.82 -8.07 8.52
CA LEU A 313 11.02 -6.87 8.24
C LEU A 313 11.08 -6.45 6.77
N ILE A 314 12.24 -6.54 6.11
CA ILE A 314 12.39 -6.10 4.71
C ILE A 314 11.51 -6.91 3.73
N PRO A 315 11.46 -8.26 3.80
CA PRO A 315 10.55 -9.04 2.95
C PRO A 315 9.07 -8.72 3.19
N ARG A 316 8.68 -8.34 4.42
CA ARG A 316 7.31 -7.92 4.76
C ARG A 316 7.01 -6.52 4.26
N ALA A 317 7.93 -5.57 4.43
CA ALA A 317 7.78 -4.21 3.90
C ALA A 317 7.49 -4.26 2.38
N VAL A 318 8.29 -5.03 1.65
CA VAL A 318 8.08 -5.23 0.20
C VAL A 318 6.76 -5.92 -0.11
N GLY A 319 6.42 -6.99 0.63
CA GLY A 319 5.19 -7.75 0.40
C GLY A 319 3.91 -6.95 0.67
N TYR A 320 3.89 -6.14 1.73
CA TYR A 320 2.76 -5.28 2.11
C TYR A 320 2.65 -4.06 1.19
N SER A 321 3.77 -3.41 0.84
CA SER A 321 3.78 -2.34 -0.17
C SER A 321 3.29 -2.85 -1.54
N ALA A 322 3.68 -4.05 -1.96
CA ALA A 322 3.18 -4.65 -3.19
C ALA A 322 1.67 -4.90 -3.18
N ALA A 323 1.08 -5.22 -2.02
CA ALA A 323 -0.37 -5.42 -1.87
C ALA A 323 -1.17 -4.12 -2.09
N VAL A 324 -0.55 -2.94 -1.86
CA VAL A 324 -1.15 -1.63 -2.18
C VAL A 324 -1.48 -1.53 -3.67
N LEU A 325 -0.56 -1.98 -4.52
CA LEU A 325 -0.71 -1.88 -5.98
C LEU A 325 -1.83 -2.78 -6.48
N ASP A 326 -1.87 -4.03 -6.00
CA ASP A 326 -2.96 -4.96 -6.30
C ASP A 326 -4.30 -4.39 -5.84
N TYR A 327 -4.37 -3.90 -4.60
CA TYR A 327 -5.60 -3.35 -4.05
C TYR A 327 -6.06 -2.09 -4.80
N PHE A 328 -5.14 -1.19 -5.13
CA PHE A 328 -5.49 0.06 -5.82
C PHE A 328 -6.04 -0.19 -7.23
N PHE A 329 -5.45 -1.16 -7.96
CA PHE A 329 -5.83 -1.54 -9.32
C PHE A 329 -6.70 -2.81 -9.39
N ARG A 330 -7.38 -3.20 -8.31
CA ARG A 330 -8.12 -4.48 -8.19
C ARG A 330 -9.36 -4.63 -9.07
N GLY A 331 -9.90 -3.53 -9.60
CA GLY A 331 -11.13 -3.57 -10.37
C GLY A 331 -10.91 -4.10 -11.78
N ASP A 332 -11.69 -5.09 -12.18
CA ASP A 332 -11.66 -5.67 -13.54
C ASP A 332 -13.04 -5.52 -14.18
N LEU A 333 -13.10 -4.83 -15.32
CA LEU A 333 -14.31 -4.76 -16.16
C LEU A 333 -14.05 -5.57 -17.43
N ARG A 334 -14.78 -6.67 -17.55
CA ARG A 334 -14.67 -7.56 -18.70
C ARG A 334 -15.61 -7.08 -19.79
N ILE A 335 -15.05 -6.53 -20.87
CA ILE A 335 -15.84 -6.18 -22.05
C ILE A 335 -16.27 -7.48 -22.74
N GLN A 336 -17.58 -7.67 -22.86
CA GLN A 336 -18.19 -8.81 -23.54
C GLN A 336 -18.40 -8.53 -25.02
N GLY A 337 -18.67 -7.27 -25.36
CA GLY A 337 -18.89 -6.83 -26.72
C GLY A 337 -18.86 -5.31 -26.79
N SER A 338 -18.52 -4.80 -27.96
CA SER A 338 -18.66 -3.38 -28.25
C SER A 338 -18.88 -3.18 -29.74
N GLY A 339 -19.53 -2.07 -30.10
CA GLY A 339 -19.89 -1.84 -31.49
C GLY A 339 -20.32 -0.41 -31.78
N GLN A 340 -20.44 -0.13 -33.07
CA GLN A 340 -21.00 1.11 -33.61
C GLN A 340 -22.21 0.76 -34.46
N CYS A 341 -23.23 1.61 -34.42
CA CYS A 341 -24.40 1.45 -35.25
C CYS A 341 -25.01 2.79 -35.66
N TYR A 342 -25.69 2.80 -36.80
CA TYR A 342 -26.44 3.96 -37.27
C TYR A 342 -27.94 3.74 -37.07
N GLU A 343 -28.61 4.70 -36.46
CA GLU A 343 -30.06 4.69 -36.27
C GLU A 343 -30.72 5.70 -37.23
N PRO A 344 -31.48 5.25 -38.24
CA PRO A 344 -32.14 6.14 -39.19
C PRO A 344 -33.13 7.08 -38.48
N GLY A 345 -32.84 8.38 -38.46
CA GLY A 345 -33.65 9.40 -37.78
C GLY A 345 -32.92 10.12 -36.65
N LEU A 346 -31.77 9.61 -36.21
CA LEU A 346 -30.81 10.33 -35.37
C LEU A 346 -29.63 10.76 -36.28
N ASP A 347 -29.27 12.04 -36.29
CA ASP A 347 -28.08 12.55 -37.02
C ASP A 347 -26.76 12.17 -36.32
N ALA A 348 -26.71 11.01 -35.65
CA ALA A 348 -25.60 10.56 -34.83
C ALA A 348 -25.32 9.06 -35.02
N THR A 349 -24.03 8.72 -35.00
CA THR A 349 -23.57 7.33 -34.85
C THR A 349 -23.70 6.95 -33.38
N GLN A 350 -24.41 5.87 -33.10
CA GLN A 350 -24.50 5.29 -31.76
C GLN A 350 -23.34 4.31 -31.55
N PHE A 351 -22.78 4.29 -30.35
CA PHE A 351 -21.82 3.28 -29.93
C PHE A 351 -22.30 2.62 -28.65
N TRP A 352 -21.94 1.36 -28.47
CA TRP A 352 -22.29 0.60 -27.28
C TRP A 352 -21.13 -0.24 -26.76
N VAL A 353 -21.13 -0.46 -25.44
CA VAL A 353 -20.20 -1.35 -24.75
C VAL A 353 -20.98 -2.21 -23.78
N ASP A 354 -20.87 -3.53 -23.94
CA ASP A 354 -21.38 -4.53 -23.01
C ASP A 354 -20.22 -4.99 -22.12
N PHE A 355 -20.40 -4.93 -20.80
CA PHE A 355 -19.38 -5.35 -19.85
C PHE A 355 -19.97 -6.01 -18.60
N THR A 356 -19.14 -6.79 -17.93
CA THR A 356 -19.42 -7.34 -16.61
C THR A 356 -18.27 -7.05 -15.66
N PRO A 357 -18.53 -6.45 -14.49
CA PRO A 357 -17.53 -6.34 -13.44
C PRO A 357 -17.13 -7.72 -12.91
N ALA A 358 -15.84 -7.94 -12.67
CA ALA A 358 -15.39 -9.08 -11.87
C ALA A 358 -15.88 -8.90 -10.44
N ASN A 359 -16.49 -9.93 -9.83
CA ASN A 359 -17.17 -9.85 -8.53
C ASN A 359 -18.27 -8.78 -8.48
N PRO A 360 -19.40 -8.94 -9.19
CA PRO A 360 -20.49 -7.96 -9.24
C PRO A 360 -21.01 -7.51 -7.87
N SER A 361 -20.92 -8.37 -6.84
CA SER A 361 -21.30 -8.05 -5.46
C SER A 361 -20.45 -6.97 -4.79
N HIS A 362 -19.29 -6.62 -5.35
CA HIS A 362 -18.42 -5.57 -4.82
C HIS A 362 -18.79 -4.18 -5.34
N TYR A 363 -19.67 -4.11 -6.34
CA TYR A 363 -20.12 -2.87 -6.96
C TYR A 363 -21.53 -2.58 -6.47
N GLN A 364 -21.81 -1.32 -6.14
CA GLN A 364 -23.18 -0.92 -5.82
C GLN A 364 -24.06 -0.96 -7.08
N GLU A 365 -25.19 -1.66 -6.97
CA GLU A 365 -26.11 -1.89 -8.08
C GLU A 365 -26.69 -0.56 -8.61
N GLY A 366 -26.60 -0.34 -9.92
CA GLY A 366 -27.23 0.79 -10.60
C GLY A 366 -26.59 2.16 -10.43
N GLN A 367 -25.40 2.28 -9.81
CA GLN A 367 -24.72 3.57 -9.61
C GLN A 367 -23.23 3.51 -9.97
N GLY A 368 -22.67 4.61 -10.47
CA GLY A 368 -21.21 4.84 -10.53
C GLY A 368 -20.52 4.59 -11.88
N PHE A 369 -21.15 3.97 -12.89
CA PHE A 369 -20.52 3.77 -14.19
C PHE A 369 -20.82 4.90 -15.19
N THR A 370 -19.77 5.41 -15.82
CA THR A 370 -19.85 6.42 -16.88
C THR A 370 -19.10 5.94 -18.12
N LEU A 371 -19.72 6.07 -19.30
CA LEU A 371 -19.04 5.85 -20.56
C LEU A 371 -18.42 7.15 -21.03
N TYR A 372 -17.11 7.11 -21.27
CA TYR A 372 -16.40 8.18 -21.91
C TYR A 372 -15.99 7.77 -23.31
N PHE A 373 -16.03 8.71 -24.23
CA PHE A 373 -15.50 8.54 -25.59
C PHE A 373 -14.64 9.73 -26.00
N GLN A 374 -13.73 9.49 -26.94
CA GLN A 374 -12.91 10.54 -27.52
C GLN A 374 -13.59 11.18 -28.74
N ASP A 375 -13.82 12.49 -28.70
CA ASP A 375 -14.42 13.26 -29.80
C ASP A 375 -13.41 13.52 -30.96
N SER A 376 -13.87 14.21 -32.02
CA SER A 376 -13.02 14.59 -33.17
C SER A 376 -11.84 15.50 -32.81
N ASN A 377 -11.93 16.23 -31.71
CA ASN A 377 -10.86 17.11 -31.23
C ASN A 377 -9.89 16.37 -30.31
N GLY A 378 -10.11 15.08 -30.06
CA GLY A 378 -9.31 14.28 -29.16
C GLY A 378 -9.66 14.44 -27.67
N LEU A 379 -10.77 15.09 -27.34
CA LEU A 379 -11.23 15.33 -25.98
C LEU A 379 -12.12 14.19 -25.48
N TRP A 380 -12.02 13.90 -24.18
CA TRP A 380 -12.90 12.94 -23.52
C TRP A 380 -14.23 13.59 -23.16
N VAL A 381 -15.33 12.96 -23.58
CA VAL A 381 -16.72 13.39 -23.35
C VAL A 381 -17.47 12.24 -22.68
N ALA A 382 -18.32 12.56 -21.70
CA ALA A 382 -19.13 11.60 -20.96
C ALA A 382 -20.56 11.53 -21.53
N GLU A 383 -21.16 10.34 -21.52
CA GLU A 383 -22.56 10.11 -21.89
C GLU A 383 -23.29 9.26 -20.84
N ASP A 384 -24.60 9.50 -20.72
CA ASP A 384 -25.47 8.93 -19.69
C ASP A 384 -26.07 7.54 -20.05
N PHE A 385 -26.56 6.87 -19.01
CA PHE A 385 -26.82 5.43 -18.90
C PHE A 385 -28.18 4.93 -19.45
N ILE A 386 -28.21 3.70 -20.00
CA ILE A 386 -29.41 2.84 -20.09
C ILE A 386 -29.04 1.38 -19.69
N PRO A 387 -29.51 0.84 -18.55
CA PRO A 387 -29.22 -0.53 -18.15
C PRO A 387 -29.90 -1.53 -19.07
N VAL A 388 -29.16 -2.53 -19.56
CA VAL A 388 -29.71 -3.65 -20.34
C VAL A 388 -29.42 -4.98 -19.64
N ARG A 389 -30.19 -5.24 -18.58
CA ARG A 389 -30.36 -6.53 -17.83
C ARG A 389 -29.35 -6.85 -16.72
N GLU A 390 -29.79 -7.70 -15.80
CA GLU A 390 -29.06 -8.22 -14.64
C GLU A 390 -27.74 -8.91 -15.07
N GLY A 391 -26.61 -8.48 -14.52
CA GLY A 391 -25.29 -9.10 -14.72
C GLY A 391 -24.49 -8.67 -15.98
N ALA A 392 -25.15 -8.08 -16.98
CA ALA A 392 -24.50 -7.50 -18.16
C ALA A 392 -24.93 -6.03 -18.29
N MET A 393 -23.98 -5.11 -18.18
CA MET A 393 -24.25 -3.68 -18.33
C MET A 393 -23.94 -3.26 -19.76
N ARG A 394 -24.90 -2.62 -20.41
CA ARG A 394 -24.71 -1.94 -21.69
C ARG A 394 -24.66 -0.43 -21.45
N LEU A 395 -23.65 0.22 -22.00
CA LEU A 395 -23.58 1.69 -22.07
C LEU A 395 -23.71 2.11 -23.52
N THR A 396 -24.52 3.13 -23.79
CA THR A 396 -24.74 3.71 -25.12
C THR A 396 -24.34 5.17 -25.14
N GLY A 397 -23.77 5.65 -26.24
CA GLY A 397 -23.54 7.07 -26.45
C GLY A 397 -23.68 7.45 -27.92
N GLY A 398 -23.94 8.74 -28.17
CA GLY A 398 -24.14 9.28 -29.52
C GLY A 398 -23.03 10.23 -29.92
N TYR A 399 -22.56 10.13 -31.16
CA TYR A 399 -21.57 11.04 -31.72
C TYR A 399 -21.99 11.57 -33.09
N THR A 400 -21.90 12.89 -33.29
CA THR A 400 -22.15 13.55 -34.56
C THR A 400 -20.93 13.42 -35.48
N GLY A 401 -20.89 12.32 -36.22
CA GLY A 401 -19.85 11.99 -37.20
C GLY A 401 -19.72 10.49 -37.42
N SER A 402 -18.96 10.06 -38.44
CA SER A 402 -18.64 8.64 -38.71
C SER A 402 -17.13 8.38 -38.60
N PRO A 403 -16.56 8.45 -37.38
CA PRO A 403 -15.17 8.09 -37.18
C PRO A 403 -14.98 6.59 -37.43
N SER A 404 -14.01 6.22 -38.26
CA SER A 404 -13.63 4.82 -38.49
C SER A 404 -13.03 4.14 -37.26
N THR A 405 -12.76 4.90 -36.20
CA THR A 405 -12.18 4.43 -34.94
C THR A 405 -12.61 5.35 -33.81
N VAL A 406 -13.10 4.78 -32.70
CA VAL A 406 -13.44 5.53 -31.48
C VAL A 406 -12.70 4.90 -30.31
N ARG A 407 -12.13 5.74 -29.43
CA ARG A 407 -11.62 5.29 -28.13
C ARG A 407 -12.71 5.49 -27.08
N LEU A 408 -12.94 4.47 -26.28
CA LEU A 408 -13.87 4.47 -25.18
C LEU A 408 -13.13 4.17 -23.87
N ALA A 409 -13.64 4.65 -22.73
CA ALA A 409 -13.49 3.89 -21.50
C ALA A 409 -14.77 3.89 -20.68
N VAL A 410 -14.97 2.76 -20.02
CA VAL A 410 -15.93 2.62 -18.93
C VAL A 410 -15.18 2.97 -17.65
N VAL A 411 -15.71 3.91 -16.87
CA VAL A 411 -15.15 4.29 -15.57
C VAL A 411 -16.22 4.10 -14.49
N TYR A 412 -15.88 3.34 -13.46
CA TYR A 412 -16.61 3.26 -12.21
C TYR A 412 -16.07 4.32 -11.24
N ASP A 413 -16.96 5.11 -10.66
CA ASP A 413 -16.73 6.03 -9.55
C ASP A 413 -17.84 5.86 -8.53
N GLY A 414 -17.63 4.93 -7.60
CA GLY A 414 -18.59 4.62 -6.55
C GLY A 414 -17.98 3.75 -5.46
N PRO A 415 -18.73 3.39 -4.41
CA PRO A 415 -18.19 2.54 -3.35
C PRO A 415 -17.77 1.16 -3.86
N LEU A 416 -16.56 0.71 -3.52
CA LEU A 416 -16.02 -0.59 -3.97
C LEU A 416 -15.52 -1.43 -2.80
N GLY A 417 -16.09 -2.62 -2.66
CA GLY A 417 -15.69 -3.60 -1.65
C GLY A 417 -16.83 -4.54 -1.28
N PRO A 418 -16.54 -5.66 -0.59
CA PRO A 418 -17.56 -6.55 -0.08
C PRO A 418 -18.47 -5.84 0.94
N ALA A 419 -19.63 -6.45 1.26
CA ALA A 419 -20.59 -5.86 2.18
C ALA A 419 -19.95 -5.50 3.54
N GLY A 420 -20.04 -4.22 3.93
CA GLY A 420 -19.42 -3.68 5.15
C GLY A 420 -18.02 -3.08 4.94
N ALA A 421 -17.28 -3.49 3.91
CA ALA A 421 -16.02 -2.90 3.48
C ALA A 421 -16.30 -1.75 2.50
N VAL A 422 -16.29 -0.52 2.99
CA VAL A 422 -16.64 0.65 2.16
C VAL A 422 -15.39 1.46 1.87
N GLU A 423 -14.80 1.29 0.68
CA GLU A 423 -13.98 2.35 0.11
C GLU A 423 -14.95 3.37 -0.52
N ALA A 424 -15.06 4.57 0.06
CA ALA A 424 -16.03 5.58 -0.39
C ALA A 424 -15.87 5.99 -1.87
N ARG A 425 -14.68 5.73 -2.46
CA ARG A 425 -14.41 5.98 -3.86
C ARG A 425 -13.54 4.88 -4.49
N GLY A 426 -14.20 3.82 -4.90
CA GLY A 426 -13.72 2.78 -5.79
C GLY A 426 -13.60 3.29 -7.22
N ILE A 427 -12.38 3.42 -7.75
CA ILE A 427 -12.16 3.76 -9.15
C ILE A 427 -11.74 2.50 -9.91
N VAL A 428 -12.51 2.15 -10.94
CA VAL A 428 -12.22 1.03 -11.84
C VAL A 428 -12.40 1.51 -13.26
N ALA A 429 -11.52 1.13 -14.18
CA ALA A 429 -11.66 1.54 -15.57
C ALA A 429 -11.20 0.50 -16.56
N LYS A 430 -11.81 0.54 -17.73
CA LYS A 430 -11.42 -0.23 -18.91
C LYS A 430 -11.47 0.65 -20.14
N ALA A 431 -10.31 0.98 -20.68
CA ALA A 431 -10.16 1.69 -21.94
C ALA A 431 -10.05 0.70 -23.11
N GLN A 432 -10.75 0.99 -24.20
CA GLN A 432 -10.73 0.19 -25.42
C GLN A 432 -10.72 1.08 -26.66
N LYS A 433 -9.98 0.64 -27.69
CA LYS A 433 -10.07 1.20 -29.04
C LYS A 433 -11.01 0.32 -29.86
N ILE A 434 -12.07 0.90 -30.41
CA ILE A 434 -13.00 0.22 -31.31
C ILE A 434 -12.68 0.60 -32.75
N THR A 435 -12.51 -0.41 -33.58
CA THR A 435 -12.28 -0.32 -35.03
C THR A 435 -13.27 -1.26 -35.72
N GLY A 436 -14.30 -0.77 -36.42
CA GLY A 436 -15.28 -1.67 -37.04
C GLY A 436 -16.55 -1.01 -37.62
N PHE A 437 -17.18 -1.72 -38.55
CA PHE A 437 -18.21 -1.29 -39.51
C PHE A 437 -19.51 -0.74 -38.90
N ILE A 438 -20.10 0.24 -39.59
CA ILE A 438 -21.43 0.79 -39.30
C ILE A 438 -22.49 -0.21 -39.79
N ASP A 439 -23.04 -1.03 -38.90
CA ASP A 439 -24.29 -1.76 -39.14
C ASP A 439 -25.50 -0.94 -38.65
N ARG A 440 -26.74 -1.29 -39.05
CA ARG A 440 -27.94 -0.69 -38.44
C ARG A 440 -28.03 -1.14 -36.98
N CYS A 441 -28.45 -0.24 -36.08
CA CYS A 441 -28.66 -0.61 -34.68
C CYS A 441 -29.65 -1.79 -34.59
N LEU A 442 -29.23 -2.88 -33.95
CA LEU A 442 -30.13 -4.00 -33.65
C LEU A 442 -31.10 -3.53 -32.56
N GLN A 443 -32.41 -3.64 -32.84
CA GLN A 443 -33.50 -3.29 -31.92
C GLN A 443 -33.53 -4.17 -30.67
#